data_AF-A0A7C7MLB8-F1
#
_entry.id   AF-A0A7C7MLB8-F1
#
_cell.length_a   1.000
_cell.length_b   1.000
_cell.length_c   1.000
_cell.angle_alpha   90.00
_cell.angle_beta   90.00
_cell.angle_gamma   90.00
#
_symmetry.space_group_name_H-M   'P 1'
#
loop_
_entity.id
_entity.type
_entity.pdbx_description
1 polymer ?
#
loop_
_entity_poly.entity_id
_entity_poly.type
_entity_poly.pdbx_seq_one_letter_code
_entity_poly.pdbx_strand_id
1 'polypeptide(L)'
;MSNIFEKYPENLNIEFDNSFKVLKENFSDEQRNEWEDLIKSITDSGVRSWEITTALLKKSVDLSEILKGAELIQWAKMISNLVNLSHVLASSSIQHSDKFLSITKGRHIDSMSVMAENIYDGSWKSGNFASKVFDHSPKFLKVLTFAEFEKIIYFLNEITTQSYDMAVECLDYSYNFLTKFHSKHTGIEFLSNLKSKSSRDFKNILETSPKFLVKFDENQRVTLMELILSIIDAGGYSSSTIMDDVATPFTLIHRNSYDEILELCKELGQVQPQVIIGFLTKVPEILNKIDINQMKEWFDEGIKLLNLNRDAGVAYFKLESLTSETSLSRISSSVEYDSVKDLLQLYCSALAGVNLEILPSSELVDKNIGWSSTMNPTTEGKSIYVPEIINRYDNKIINYKWFKVISSHQVGRLEFGSFKFHFDSESIYFNNMREDLYNDFSKKIKTQEQIHFPLEDENSEVILNLN
;
A
#
# COMPACT_ATOMS: atom_id res chain seq x y z
N MET A 1 -18.36 -7.73 59.14
CA MET A 1 -17.19 -6.93 58.71
C MET A 1 -17.47 -5.50 59.11
N SER A 2 -16.51 -4.81 59.71
CA SER A 2 -16.64 -3.39 60.04
C SER A 2 -16.87 -2.62 58.74
N ASN A 3 -17.81 -1.67 58.74
CA ASN A 3 -18.13 -0.87 57.55
C ASN A 3 -17.01 0.16 57.36
N ILE A 4 -15.95 -0.19 56.62
CA ILE A 4 -14.74 0.63 56.49
C ILE A 4 -15.04 1.93 55.70
N PHE A 5 -16.11 1.96 54.91
CA PHE A 5 -16.49 3.08 54.03
C PHE A 5 -17.84 3.72 54.38
N GLU A 6 -18.18 3.89 55.66
CA GLU A 6 -19.47 4.48 56.13
C GLU A 6 -19.85 5.84 55.48
N LYS A 7 -18.87 6.58 54.95
CA LYS A 7 -19.07 7.90 54.30
C LYS A 7 -19.35 7.84 52.80
N TYR A 8 -19.30 6.66 52.18
CA TYR A 8 -19.37 6.46 50.73
C TYR A 8 -20.58 5.61 50.32
N PRO A 9 -20.96 5.59 49.03
CA PRO A 9 -22.10 4.81 48.55
C PRO A 9 -22.01 3.32 48.90
N GLU A 10 -23.14 2.70 49.23
CA GLU A 10 -23.22 1.30 49.65
C GLU A 10 -22.61 0.32 48.63
N ASN A 11 -22.70 0.64 47.33
CA ASN A 11 -22.09 -0.14 46.27
C ASN A 11 -20.56 -0.33 46.45
N LEU A 12 -19.85 0.65 47.02
CA LEU A 12 -18.41 0.50 47.28
C LEU A 12 -18.15 -0.60 48.33
N ASN A 13 -18.97 -0.65 49.39
CA ASN A 13 -18.85 -1.68 50.42
C ASN A 13 -19.18 -3.07 49.86
N ILE A 14 -20.19 -3.18 49.00
CA ILE A 14 -20.56 -4.44 48.34
C ILE A 14 -19.39 -4.96 47.48
N GLU A 15 -18.77 -4.11 46.67
CA GLU A 15 -17.64 -4.51 45.82
C GLU A 15 -16.37 -4.80 46.62
N PHE A 16 -16.15 -4.09 47.73
CA PHE A 16 -15.07 -4.38 48.63
C PHE A 16 -15.23 -5.77 49.27
N ASP A 17 -16.40 -6.06 49.85
CA ASP A 17 -16.69 -7.36 50.45
C ASP A 17 -16.58 -8.51 49.42
N ASN A 18 -17.07 -8.29 48.20
CA ASN A 18 -16.98 -9.25 47.11
C ASN A 18 -15.52 -9.52 46.70
N SER A 19 -14.76 -8.45 46.40
CA SER A 19 -13.35 -8.59 46.02
C SER A 19 -12.53 -9.21 47.14
N PHE A 20 -12.71 -8.78 48.39
CA PHE A 20 -11.98 -9.33 49.52
C PHE A 20 -12.28 -10.80 49.72
N LYS A 21 -13.53 -11.23 49.54
CA LYS A 21 -13.91 -12.66 49.62
C LYS A 21 -13.19 -13.50 48.57
N VAL A 22 -13.09 -13.04 47.32
CA VAL A 22 -12.42 -13.77 46.24
C VAL A 22 -10.90 -13.74 46.41
N LEU A 23 -10.34 -12.57 46.72
CA LEU A 23 -8.90 -12.36 46.85
C LEU A 23 -8.31 -12.98 48.13
N LYS A 24 -9.15 -13.28 49.14
CA LYS A 24 -8.73 -13.90 50.40
C LYS A 24 -7.92 -15.18 50.18
N GLU A 25 -8.29 -15.99 49.20
CA GLU A 25 -7.60 -17.25 48.88
C GLU A 25 -6.24 -17.03 48.19
N ASN A 26 -6.06 -15.87 47.55
CA ASN A 26 -4.84 -15.51 46.82
C ASN A 26 -3.83 -14.69 47.63
N PHE A 27 -4.25 -14.10 48.76
CA PHE A 27 -3.41 -13.20 49.57
C PHE A 27 -2.96 -13.84 50.87
N SER A 28 -1.71 -13.58 51.27
CA SER A 28 -1.24 -13.78 52.65
C SER A 28 -1.91 -12.80 53.62
N ASP A 29 -1.85 -13.07 54.92
CA ASP A 29 -2.46 -12.16 55.91
C ASP A 29 -1.81 -10.76 55.90
N GLU A 30 -0.51 -10.64 55.62
CA GLU A 30 0.18 -9.36 55.42
C GLU A 30 -0.34 -8.63 54.17
N GLN A 31 -0.51 -9.34 53.06
CA GLN A 31 -1.01 -8.80 51.80
C GLN A 31 -2.46 -8.32 51.91
N ARG A 32 -3.28 -8.96 52.74
CA ARG A 32 -4.64 -8.50 53.02
C ARG A 32 -4.64 -7.15 53.70
N ASN A 33 -3.85 -6.98 54.76
CA ASN A 33 -3.75 -5.68 55.45
C ASN A 33 -3.23 -4.58 54.50
N GLU A 34 -2.19 -4.90 53.71
CA GLU A 34 -1.66 -3.95 52.73
C GLU A 34 -2.70 -3.56 51.68
N TRP A 35 -3.52 -4.51 51.21
CA TRP A 35 -4.61 -4.24 50.28
C TRP A 35 -5.69 -3.35 50.91
N GLU A 36 -6.13 -3.66 52.13
CA GLU A 36 -7.13 -2.84 52.83
C GLU A 36 -6.67 -1.39 52.99
N ASP A 37 -5.43 -1.20 53.45
CA ASP A 37 -4.82 0.12 53.62
C ASP A 37 -4.70 0.88 52.28
N LEU A 38 -4.31 0.19 51.22
CA LEU A 38 -4.17 0.77 49.88
C LEU A 38 -5.52 1.20 49.30
N ILE A 39 -6.54 0.35 49.36
CA ILE A 39 -7.89 0.66 48.87
C ILE A 39 -8.47 1.85 49.64
N LYS A 40 -8.25 1.91 50.96
CA LYS A 40 -8.66 3.05 51.78
C LYS A 40 -7.96 4.34 51.37
N SER A 41 -6.63 4.28 51.20
CA SER A 41 -5.82 5.41 50.73
C SER A 41 -6.31 5.95 49.38
N ILE A 42 -6.57 5.06 48.41
CA ILE A 42 -7.10 5.45 47.09
C ILE A 42 -8.47 6.11 47.25
N THR A 43 -9.37 5.53 48.03
CA THR A 43 -10.74 6.06 48.22
C THR A 43 -10.74 7.45 48.82
N ASP A 44 -9.88 7.69 49.81
CA ASP A 44 -9.81 8.96 50.54
C ASP A 44 -8.94 10.03 49.82
N SER A 45 -8.29 9.68 48.71
CA SER A 45 -7.41 10.60 47.96
C SER A 45 -8.13 11.80 47.31
N GLY A 46 -9.45 11.72 47.11
CA GLY A 46 -10.21 12.75 46.41
C GLY A 46 -11.72 12.54 46.41
N VAL A 47 -12.46 13.60 46.10
CA VAL A 47 -13.95 13.66 46.21
C VAL A 47 -14.66 12.58 45.38
N ARG A 48 -14.08 12.19 44.23
CA ARG A 48 -14.62 11.13 43.35
C ARG A 48 -13.72 9.90 43.24
N SER A 49 -12.70 9.78 44.08
CA SER A 49 -11.78 8.63 44.02
C SER A 49 -12.49 7.31 44.32
N TRP A 50 -13.58 7.34 45.09
CA TRP A 50 -14.44 6.17 45.34
C TRP A 50 -15.00 5.51 44.07
N GLU A 51 -15.23 6.26 42.98
CA GLU A 51 -15.66 5.70 41.69
C GLU A 51 -14.55 4.84 41.08
N ILE A 52 -13.31 5.34 41.14
CA ILE A 52 -12.12 4.61 40.68
C ILE A 52 -11.86 3.40 41.58
N THR A 53 -11.98 3.54 42.90
CA THR A 53 -11.86 2.41 43.83
C THR A 53 -12.87 1.32 43.49
N THR A 54 -14.13 1.68 43.24
CA THR A 54 -15.17 0.72 42.87
C THR A 54 -14.80 -0.03 41.59
N ALA A 55 -14.32 0.67 40.57
CA ALA A 55 -13.86 0.06 39.32
C ALA A 55 -12.63 -0.84 39.52
N LEU A 56 -11.68 -0.41 40.34
CA LEU A 56 -10.48 -1.16 40.71
C LEU A 56 -10.86 -2.47 41.40
N LEU A 57 -11.74 -2.43 42.39
CA LEU A 57 -12.18 -3.62 43.14
C LEU A 57 -12.85 -4.63 42.21
N LYS A 58 -13.76 -4.18 41.34
CA LYS A 58 -14.37 -5.04 40.31
C LYS A 58 -13.31 -5.71 39.43
N LYS A 59 -12.41 -4.91 38.86
CA LYS A 59 -11.38 -5.40 37.93
C LYS A 59 -10.36 -6.29 38.62
N SER A 60 -10.09 -6.09 39.91
CA SER A 60 -9.15 -6.91 40.69
C SER A 60 -9.62 -8.36 40.80
N VAL A 61 -10.93 -8.60 40.85
CA VAL A 61 -11.53 -9.94 40.82
C VAL A 61 -11.24 -10.61 39.49
N ASP A 62 -11.50 -9.92 38.37
CA ASP A 62 -11.19 -10.43 37.03
C ASP A 62 -9.69 -10.74 36.87
N LEU A 63 -8.83 -9.84 37.37
CA LEU A 63 -7.37 -9.99 37.28
C LEU A 63 -6.82 -11.08 38.19
N SER A 64 -7.57 -11.53 39.21
CA SER A 64 -7.13 -12.57 40.13
C SER A 64 -6.99 -13.95 39.49
N GLU A 65 -7.59 -14.15 38.31
CA GLU A 65 -7.38 -15.35 37.49
C GLU A 65 -6.00 -15.36 36.80
N ILE A 66 -5.39 -14.19 36.63
CA ILE A 66 -4.16 -13.99 35.86
C ILE A 66 -2.98 -13.63 36.77
N LEU A 67 -3.24 -12.87 37.84
CA LEU A 67 -2.24 -12.28 38.73
C LEU A 67 -2.26 -12.91 40.12
N LYS A 68 -1.08 -12.99 40.74
CA LYS A 68 -0.92 -13.39 42.14
C LYS A 68 -1.05 -12.20 43.09
N GLY A 69 -1.13 -12.48 44.39
CA GLY A 69 -1.33 -11.44 45.41
C GLY A 69 -0.37 -10.26 45.36
N ALA A 70 0.93 -10.52 45.22
CA ALA A 70 1.94 -9.45 45.11
C ALA A 70 1.77 -8.60 43.84
N GLU A 71 1.41 -9.21 42.72
CA GLU A 71 1.22 -8.52 41.43
C GLU A 71 -0.07 -7.69 41.43
N LEU A 72 -1.14 -8.17 42.07
CA LEU A 72 -2.37 -7.41 42.28
C LEU A 72 -2.13 -6.18 43.14
N ILE A 73 -1.36 -6.30 44.22
CA ILE A 73 -0.97 -5.16 45.05
C ILE A 73 -0.11 -4.17 44.25
N GLN A 74 0.86 -4.64 43.48
CA GLN A 74 1.66 -3.77 42.59
C GLN A 74 0.77 -3.04 41.58
N TRP A 75 -0.18 -3.75 40.96
CA TRP A 75 -1.14 -3.15 40.04
C TRP A 75 -2.01 -2.09 40.72
N ALA A 76 -2.52 -2.35 41.92
CA ALA A 76 -3.29 -1.37 42.67
C ALA A 76 -2.45 -0.15 43.09
N LYS A 77 -1.15 -0.34 43.39
CA LYS A 77 -0.22 0.77 43.64
C LYS A 77 -0.01 1.62 42.39
N MET A 78 0.16 1.00 41.21
CA MET A 78 0.16 1.73 39.93
C MET A 78 -1.14 2.55 39.79
N ILE A 79 -2.31 1.94 39.99
CA ILE A 79 -3.57 2.70 39.89
C ILE A 79 -3.63 3.84 40.91
N SER A 80 -3.16 3.64 42.15
CA SER A 80 -3.06 4.71 43.16
C SER A 80 -2.21 5.89 42.66
N ASN A 81 -1.07 5.61 42.02
CA ASN A 81 -0.23 6.65 41.43
C ASN A 81 -0.99 7.38 40.31
N LEU A 82 -1.64 6.63 39.42
CA LEU A 82 -2.39 7.22 38.30
C LEU A 82 -3.58 8.07 38.74
N VAL A 83 -4.26 7.73 39.86
CA VAL A 83 -5.33 8.55 40.43
C VAL A 83 -4.81 9.93 40.83
N ASN A 84 -3.61 9.99 41.41
CA ASN A 84 -2.98 11.26 41.77
C ASN A 84 -2.60 12.11 40.54
N LEU A 85 -2.36 11.48 39.39
CA LEU A 85 -2.13 12.19 38.13
C LEU A 85 -3.44 12.68 37.52
N SER A 86 -4.37 11.75 37.24
CA SER A 86 -5.64 12.02 36.58
C SER A 86 -6.63 10.86 36.75
N HIS A 87 -7.85 11.17 37.20
CA HIS A 87 -8.94 10.19 37.30
C HIS A 87 -9.28 9.52 35.95
N VAL A 88 -9.20 10.27 34.84
CA VAL A 88 -9.49 9.74 33.49
C VAL A 88 -8.45 8.70 33.10
N LEU A 89 -7.18 8.98 33.40
CA LEU A 89 -6.06 8.07 33.15
C LEU A 89 -6.22 6.79 33.98
N ALA A 90 -6.44 6.92 35.28
CA ALA A 90 -6.66 5.77 36.17
C ALA A 90 -7.83 4.89 35.69
N SER A 91 -8.95 5.51 35.30
CA SER A 91 -10.10 4.79 34.75
C SER A 91 -9.76 4.03 33.47
N SER A 92 -9.05 4.66 32.52
CA SER A 92 -8.64 4.01 31.27
C SER A 92 -7.69 2.84 31.53
N SER A 93 -6.73 3.02 32.43
CA SER A 93 -5.78 1.98 32.82
C SER A 93 -6.50 0.78 33.44
N ILE A 94 -7.45 0.97 34.35
CA ILE A 94 -8.27 -0.11 34.91
C ILE A 94 -9.01 -0.86 33.80
N GLN A 95 -9.69 -0.13 32.90
CA GLN A 95 -10.50 -0.73 31.84
C GLN A 95 -9.70 -1.68 30.93
N HIS A 96 -8.44 -1.34 30.63
CA HIS A 96 -7.57 -2.08 29.70
C HIS A 96 -6.56 -3.02 30.38
N SER A 97 -6.53 -3.05 31.72
CA SER A 97 -5.55 -3.82 32.50
C SER A 97 -5.56 -5.32 32.22
N ASP A 98 -6.73 -5.95 32.05
CA ASP A 98 -6.85 -7.39 31.73
C ASP A 98 -6.14 -7.76 30.42
N LYS A 99 -6.36 -6.95 29.38
CA LYS A 99 -5.78 -7.19 28.06
C LYS A 99 -4.26 -7.00 28.07
N PHE A 100 -3.77 -5.98 28.77
CA PHE A 100 -2.34 -5.74 28.91
C PHE A 100 -1.66 -6.82 29.77
N LEU A 101 -2.21 -7.10 30.95
CA LEU A 101 -1.61 -8.00 31.93
C LEU A 101 -1.70 -9.48 31.54
N SER A 102 -2.70 -9.86 30.72
CA SER A 102 -2.73 -11.20 30.12
C SER A 102 -1.56 -11.44 29.16
N ILE A 103 -1.08 -10.39 28.49
CA ILE A 103 0.08 -10.47 27.57
C ILE A 103 1.39 -10.46 28.36
N THR A 104 1.55 -9.51 29.29
CA THR A 104 2.81 -9.36 30.05
C THR A 104 2.96 -10.38 31.19
N LYS A 105 1.85 -11.00 31.61
CA LYS A 105 1.73 -11.91 32.75
C LYS A 105 2.23 -11.27 34.05
N GLY A 106 1.68 -10.12 34.39
CA GLY A 106 2.02 -9.38 35.62
C GLY A 106 3.35 -8.62 35.58
N ARG A 107 4.14 -8.75 34.52
CA ARG A 107 5.40 -7.99 34.36
C ARG A 107 5.14 -6.56 33.87
N HIS A 108 6.11 -5.69 34.13
CA HIS A 108 6.14 -4.29 33.65
C HIS A 108 5.02 -3.39 34.19
N ILE A 109 4.36 -3.75 35.29
CA ILE A 109 3.38 -2.88 35.97
C ILE A 109 4.03 -1.55 36.37
N ASP A 110 5.15 -1.62 37.10
CA ASP A 110 5.87 -0.42 37.54
C ASP A 110 6.38 0.40 36.35
N SER A 111 6.92 -0.26 35.33
CA SER A 111 7.39 0.41 34.11
C SER A 111 6.27 1.13 33.37
N MET A 112 5.05 0.57 33.36
CA MET A 112 3.88 1.22 32.78
C MET A 112 3.44 2.44 33.61
N SER A 113 3.50 2.37 34.94
CA SER A 113 3.27 3.52 35.83
C SER A 113 4.25 4.65 35.52
N VAL A 114 5.55 4.33 35.50
CA VAL A 114 6.62 5.31 35.23
C VAL A 114 6.48 5.92 33.84
N MET A 115 6.13 5.12 32.83
CA MET A 115 5.89 5.64 31.49
C MET A 115 4.73 6.63 31.47
N ALA A 116 3.62 6.31 32.15
CA ALA A 116 2.45 7.17 32.26
C ALA A 116 2.77 8.49 32.99
N GLU A 117 3.57 8.44 34.06
CA GLU A 117 4.08 9.62 34.77
C GLU A 117 4.94 10.49 33.86
N ASN A 118 5.84 9.89 33.07
CA ASN A 118 6.76 10.60 32.19
C ASN A 118 6.07 11.30 31.01
N ILE A 119 4.96 10.76 30.50
CA ILE A 119 4.19 11.37 29.40
C ILE A 119 3.10 12.33 29.89
N TYR A 120 2.91 12.44 31.21
CA TYR A 120 1.92 13.32 31.81
C TYR A 120 2.56 14.65 32.24
N ASP A 121 2.03 15.76 31.72
CA ASP A 121 2.54 17.12 31.99
C ASP A 121 1.64 17.93 32.96
N GLY A 122 0.63 17.30 33.55
CA GLY A 122 -0.36 17.98 34.40
C GLY A 122 -1.58 18.53 33.66
N SER A 123 -1.59 18.49 32.32
CA SER A 123 -2.72 18.94 31.52
C SER A 123 -3.74 17.82 31.26
N TRP A 124 -5.00 18.19 31.04
CA TRP A 124 -6.02 17.22 30.62
C TRP A 124 -5.71 16.59 29.26
N LYS A 125 -4.94 17.27 28.39
CA LYS A 125 -4.54 16.77 27.07
C LYS A 125 -3.50 15.65 27.17
N SER A 126 -2.47 15.82 28.00
CA SER A 126 -1.51 14.74 28.28
C SER A 126 -2.18 13.56 28.99
N GLY A 127 -3.11 13.83 29.90
CA GLY A 127 -3.93 12.79 30.52
C GLY A 127 -4.74 11.98 29.51
N ASN A 128 -5.33 12.64 28.49
CA ASN A 128 -6.03 11.95 27.39
C ASN A 128 -5.08 11.15 26.49
N PHE A 129 -3.91 11.70 26.15
CA PHE A 129 -2.90 10.99 25.37
C PHE A 129 -2.41 9.74 26.11
N ALA A 130 -2.05 9.87 27.39
CA ALA A 130 -1.68 8.73 28.23
C ALA A 130 -2.80 7.69 28.31
N SER A 131 -4.05 8.13 28.46
CA SER A 131 -5.22 7.24 28.46
C SER A 131 -5.34 6.44 27.16
N LYS A 132 -5.03 7.08 26.02
CA LYS A 132 -4.98 6.42 24.70
C LYS A 132 -3.80 5.46 24.57
N VAL A 133 -2.65 5.77 25.16
CA VAL A 133 -1.53 4.82 25.23
C VAL A 133 -1.94 3.53 25.94
N PHE A 134 -2.65 3.61 27.07
CA PHE A 134 -3.15 2.42 27.77
C PHE A 134 -4.16 1.62 26.94
N ASP A 135 -5.10 2.29 26.28
CA ASP A 135 -6.10 1.70 25.37
C ASP A 135 -5.42 0.89 24.24
N HIS A 136 -4.37 1.44 23.62
CA HIS A 136 -3.65 0.79 22.53
C HIS A 136 -2.54 -0.17 22.98
N SER A 137 -2.11 -0.13 24.25
CA SER A 137 -1.00 -0.95 24.76
C SER A 137 -1.14 -2.46 24.48
N PRO A 138 -2.32 -3.11 24.59
CA PRO A 138 -2.43 -4.54 24.32
C PRO A 138 -2.25 -4.88 22.84
N LYS A 139 -2.60 -3.94 21.95
CA LYS A 139 -2.42 -4.10 20.49
C LYS A 139 -0.93 -4.09 20.15
N PHE A 140 -0.17 -3.15 20.71
CA PHE A 140 1.28 -3.04 20.49
C PHE A 140 2.05 -4.22 21.10
N LEU A 141 1.78 -4.58 22.36
CA LEU A 141 2.55 -5.58 23.08
C LEU A 141 2.34 -7.03 22.59
N LYS A 142 1.38 -7.26 21.69
CA LYS A 142 1.27 -8.51 20.92
C LYS A 142 2.37 -8.67 19.88
N VAL A 143 3.00 -7.57 19.45
CA VAL A 143 3.94 -7.55 18.32
C VAL A 143 5.30 -6.92 18.71
N LEU A 144 5.32 -6.08 19.74
CA LEU A 144 6.52 -5.42 20.25
C LEU A 144 6.92 -5.97 21.62
N THR A 145 8.22 -5.94 21.91
CA THR A 145 8.70 -6.04 23.29
C THR A 145 8.29 -4.78 24.08
N PHE A 146 8.28 -4.86 25.42
CA PHE A 146 7.94 -3.71 26.25
C PHE A 146 8.91 -2.53 26.04
N ALA A 147 10.21 -2.81 25.87
CA ALA A 147 11.22 -1.78 25.61
C ALA A 147 11.02 -1.07 24.26
N GLU A 148 10.58 -1.80 23.23
CA GLU A 148 10.25 -1.22 21.92
C GLU A 148 8.95 -0.39 21.98
N PHE A 149 7.94 -0.88 22.70
CA PHE A 149 6.72 -0.13 22.98
C PHE A 149 7.03 1.18 23.69
N GLU A 150 7.80 1.13 24.79
CA GLU A 150 8.21 2.31 25.55
C GLU A 150 8.96 3.34 24.68
N LYS A 151 9.92 2.89 23.85
CA LYS A 151 10.63 3.76 22.91
C LYS A 151 9.67 4.49 21.96
N ILE A 152 8.69 3.79 21.39
CA ILE A 152 7.69 4.39 20.51
C ILE A 152 6.80 5.37 21.26
N ILE A 153 6.39 5.06 22.48
CA ILE A 153 5.54 5.97 23.27
C ILE A 153 6.29 7.26 23.61
N TYR A 154 7.55 7.18 24.07
CA TYR A 154 8.33 8.39 24.32
C TYR A 154 8.58 9.20 23.06
N PHE A 155 8.86 8.54 21.94
CA PHE A 155 8.97 9.21 20.65
C PHE A 155 7.68 9.91 20.23
N LEU A 156 6.51 9.27 20.37
CA LEU A 156 5.21 9.91 20.10
C LEU A 156 4.90 11.03 21.09
N ASN A 157 5.36 10.92 22.33
CA ASN A 157 5.25 11.98 23.32
C ASN A 157 6.00 13.24 22.86
N GLU A 158 7.14 13.12 22.19
CA GLU A 158 7.83 14.29 21.61
C GLU A 158 6.97 15.01 20.56
N ILE A 159 6.10 14.29 19.84
CA ILE A 159 5.19 14.87 18.83
C ILE A 159 4.08 15.71 19.51
N THR A 160 3.73 15.42 20.76
CA THR A 160 2.68 16.16 21.50
C THR A 160 3.02 17.65 21.66
N THR A 161 4.30 17.99 21.65
CA THR A 161 4.80 19.38 21.65
C THR A 161 4.27 20.20 20.47
N GLN A 162 3.95 19.54 19.34
CA GLN A 162 3.37 20.14 18.15
C GLN A 162 1.85 20.02 18.17
N SER A 163 1.33 18.82 18.43
CA SER A 163 -0.11 18.56 18.52
C SER A 163 -0.40 17.22 19.19
N TYR A 164 -1.26 17.25 20.21
CA TYR A 164 -1.78 16.03 20.85
C TYR A 164 -2.65 15.20 19.91
N ASP A 165 -3.49 15.85 19.09
CA ASP A 165 -4.35 15.14 18.12
C ASP A 165 -3.49 14.39 17.09
N MET A 166 -2.42 15.03 16.62
CA MET A 166 -1.45 14.38 15.73
C MET A 166 -0.75 13.20 16.40
N ALA A 167 -0.33 13.33 17.67
CA ALA A 167 0.32 12.23 18.38
C ALA A 167 -0.61 11.03 18.56
N VAL A 168 -1.91 11.27 18.83
CA VAL A 168 -2.92 10.22 18.94
C VAL A 168 -3.14 9.51 17.59
N GLU A 169 -3.25 10.25 16.49
CA GLU A 169 -3.36 9.62 15.16
C GLU A 169 -2.11 8.81 14.79
N CYS A 170 -0.93 9.36 15.08
CA CYS A 170 0.34 8.67 14.85
C CYS A 170 0.49 7.40 15.69
N LEU A 171 -0.24 7.23 16.80
CA LEU A 171 -0.27 6.00 17.58
C LEU A 171 -0.80 4.83 16.74
N ASP A 172 -1.92 5.00 16.04
CA ASP A 172 -2.48 3.94 15.19
C ASP A 172 -1.63 3.68 13.95
N TYR A 173 -1.15 4.74 13.30
CA TYR A 173 -0.30 4.60 12.12
C TYR A 173 1.04 3.92 12.46
N SER A 174 1.63 4.20 13.63
CA SER A 174 2.86 3.56 14.09
C SER A 174 2.70 2.05 14.22
N TYR A 175 1.58 1.57 14.77
CA TYR A 175 1.31 0.15 14.82
C TYR A 175 1.28 -0.48 13.42
N ASN A 176 0.48 0.10 12.51
CA ASN A 176 0.32 -0.42 11.17
C ASN A 176 1.64 -0.42 10.38
N PHE A 177 2.46 0.62 10.57
CA PHE A 177 3.80 0.73 9.99
C PHE A 177 4.75 -0.33 10.52
N LEU A 178 4.91 -0.44 11.84
CA LEU A 178 5.87 -1.35 12.47
C LEU A 178 5.54 -2.82 12.17
N THR A 179 4.27 -3.17 11.96
CA THR A 179 3.89 -4.53 11.55
C THR A 179 4.41 -4.92 10.16
N LYS A 180 4.87 -3.98 9.33
CA LYS A 180 5.45 -4.24 8.00
C LYS A 180 6.92 -4.62 8.02
N PHE A 181 7.60 -4.50 9.16
CA PHE A 181 9.00 -4.88 9.29
C PHE A 181 9.12 -6.16 10.12
N HIS A 182 10.03 -7.06 9.75
CA HIS A 182 10.40 -8.19 10.57
C HIS A 182 11.13 -7.70 11.83
N SER A 183 12.15 -6.85 11.64
CA SER A 183 12.86 -6.17 12.72
C SER A 183 12.11 -4.90 13.13
N LYS A 184 11.49 -4.92 14.32
CA LYS A 184 10.81 -3.74 14.86
C LYS A 184 11.79 -2.63 15.19
N HIS A 185 13.01 -2.99 15.62
CA HIS A 185 14.09 -2.05 15.82
C HIS A 185 14.38 -1.20 14.57
N THR A 186 14.45 -1.82 13.39
CA THR A 186 14.69 -1.13 12.12
C THR A 186 13.56 -0.16 11.79
N GLY A 187 12.30 -0.57 12.00
CA GLY A 187 11.15 0.31 11.83
C GLY A 187 11.18 1.51 12.81
N ILE A 188 11.52 1.27 14.08
CA ILE A 188 11.62 2.32 15.10
C ILE A 188 12.75 3.31 14.76
N GLU A 189 13.92 2.81 14.36
CA GLU A 189 15.05 3.64 13.95
C GLU A 189 14.71 4.53 12.76
N PHE A 190 14.00 3.97 11.77
CA PHE A 190 13.49 4.76 10.65
C PHE A 190 12.57 5.90 11.13
N LEU A 191 11.64 5.65 12.05
CA LEU A 191 10.72 6.68 12.56
C LEU A 191 11.47 7.81 13.27
N SER A 192 12.46 7.45 14.09
CA SER A 192 13.33 8.42 14.76
C SER A 192 14.09 9.29 13.76
N ASN A 193 14.68 8.68 12.72
CA ASN A 193 15.41 9.38 11.67
C ASN A 193 14.48 10.25 10.81
N LEU A 194 13.26 9.79 10.53
CA LEU A 194 12.29 10.54 9.76
C LEU A 194 11.86 11.81 10.52
N LYS A 195 11.57 11.70 11.82
CA LYS A 195 11.14 12.83 12.63
C LYS A 195 12.22 13.90 12.78
N SER A 196 13.48 13.48 12.94
CA SER A 196 14.62 14.40 13.05
C SER A 196 14.89 15.16 11.75
N LYS A 197 14.72 14.50 10.60
CA LYS A 197 14.90 15.12 9.27
C LYS A 197 13.70 15.93 8.79
N SER A 198 12.48 15.42 8.98
CA SER A 198 11.24 16.12 8.61
C SER A 198 10.07 15.77 9.52
N SER A 199 9.79 16.67 10.46
CA SER A 199 8.56 16.63 11.26
C SER A 199 7.29 16.82 10.42
N ARG A 200 7.39 17.57 9.31
CA ARG A 200 6.24 17.89 8.47
C ARG A 200 5.72 16.67 7.72
N ASP A 201 6.64 15.86 7.17
CA ASP A 201 6.27 14.72 6.33
C ASP A 201 6.02 13.44 7.15
N PHE A 202 6.40 13.45 8.43
CA PHE A 202 6.31 12.32 9.36
C PHE A 202 4.94 11.63 9.35
N LYS A 203 3.86 12.37 9.65
CA LYS A 203 2.51 11.82 9.75
C LYS A 203 2.09 11.17 8.42
N ASN A 204 2.26 11.89 7.32
CA ASN A 204 1.82 11.43 6.00
C ASN A 204 2.57 10.17 5.55
N ILE A 205 3.89 10.12 5.75
CA ILE A 205 4.68 8.92 5.42
C ILE A 205 4.27 7.74 6.31
N LEU A 206 4.02 7.98 7.59
CA LEU A 206 3.57 6.95 8.51
C LEU A 206 2.21 6.35 8.12
N GLU A 207 1.29 7.21 7.68
CA GLU A 207 -0.05 6.83 7.24
C GLU A 207 -0.04 6.09 5.89
N THR A 208 0.72 6.59 4.91
CA THR A 208 0.70 6.10 3.53
C THR A 208 1.65 4.93 3.26
N SER A 209 2.71 4.76 4.05
CA SER A 209 3.70 3.72 3.79
C SER A 209 3.17 2.28 3.90
N PRO A 210 2.26 1.91 4.83
CA PRO A 210 1.85 0.52 4.99
C PRO A 210 1.16 -0.08 3.75
N LYS A 211 0.42 0.72 2.97
CA LYS A 211 -0.24 0.25 1.72
C LYS A 211 0.76 -0.13 0.63
N PHE A 212 1.93 0.50 0.61
CA PHE A 212 2.98 0.20 -0.36
C PHE A 212 3.91 -0.90 0.13
N LEU A 213 4.37 -0.83 1.38
CA LEU A 213 5.37 -1.75 1.94
C LEU A 213 4.95 -3.22 1.85
N VAL A 214 3.66 -3.53 1.91
CA VAL A 214 3.13 -4.91 1.74
C VAL A 214 3.52 -5.53 0.38
N LYS A 215 3.78 -4.72 -0.64
CA LYS A 215 4.14 -5.19 -1.99
C LYS A 215 5.62 -5.53 -2.15
N PHE A 216 6.46 -5.07 -1.24
CA PHE A 216 7.92 -5.26 -1.23
C PHE A 216 8.31 -6.37 -0.25
N ASP A 217 9.44 -7.03 -0.50
CA ASP A 217 10.05 -7.92 0.51
C ASP A 217 10.77 -7.12 1.61
N GLU A 218 11.30 -7.80 2.62
CA GLU A 218 11.90 -7.16 3.79
C GLU A 218 13.10 -6.25 3.44
N ASN A 219 14.00 -6.70 2.56
CA ASN A 219 15.20 -5.94 2.20
C ASN A 219 14.83 -4.73 1.34
N GLN A 220 13.86 -4.92 0.44
CA GLN A 220 13.30 -3.87 -0.39
C GLN A 220 12.57 -2.82 0.45
N ARG A 221 11.82 -3.20 1.48
CA ARG A 221 11.16 -2.27 2.41
C ARG A 221 12.18 -1.37 3.09
N VAL A 222 13.25 -1.94 3.65
CA VAL A 222 14.32 -1.17 4.30
C VAL A 222 14.95 -0.20 3.30
N THR A 223 15.33 -0.71 2.13
CA THR A 223 15.93 0.09 1.06
C THR A 223 15.04 1.24 0.59
N LEU A 224 13.74 0.99 0.39
CA LEU A 224 12.76 2.01 -0.02
C LEU A 224 12.65 3.12 1.04
N MET A 225 12.64 2.75 2.32
CA MET A 225 12.57 3.71 3.41
C MET A 225 13.87 4.52 3.54
N GLU A 226 15.04 3.91 3.41
CA GLU A 226 16.33 4.62 3.35
C GLU A 226 16.38 5.61 2.18
N LEU A 227 15.86 5.21 1.02
CA LEU A 227 15.76 6.10 -0.15
C LEU A 227 14.90 7.32 0.16
N ILE A 228 13.73 7.14 0.77
CA ILE A 228 12.86 8.24 1.21
C ILE A 228 13.60 9.17 2.18
N LEU A 229 14.34 8.65 3.16
CA LEU A 229 15.12 9.47 4.07
C LEU A 229 16.20 10.28 3.34
N SER A 230 16.86 9.69 2.34
CA SER A 230 17.89 10.38 1.56
C SER A 230 17.32 11.56 0.74
N ILE A 231 16.13 11.38 0.16
CA ILE A 231 15.42 12.43 -0.59
C ILE A 231 15.00 13.58 0.33
N ILE A 232 14.46 13.25 1.51
CA ILE A 232 14.07 14.26 2.51
C ILE A 232 15.28 15.06 2.99
N ASP A 233 16.39 14.38 3.27
CA ASP A 233 17.62 14.99 3.80
C ASP A 233 18.29 15.95 2.82
N ALA A 234 18.30 15.59 1.53
CA ALA A 234 18.88 16.41 0.48
C ALA A 234 18.15 17.76 0.30
N GLY A 235 16.89 17.84 0.72
CA GLY A 235 16.04 18.99 0.52
C GLY A 235 15.64 19.21 -0.95
N GLY A 236 14.69 20.11 -1.18
CA GLY A 236 14.24 20.50 -2.53
C GLY A 236 13.01 19.75 -3.06
N TYR A 237 12.62 18.65 -2.44
CA TYR A 237 11.33 18.01 -2.71
C TYR A 237 10.35 18.28 -1.56
N SER A 238 9.37 19.14 -1.81
CA SER A 238 8.43 19.63 -0.80
C SER A 238 7.01 19.28 -1.21
N SER A 239 6.69 17.98 -1.19
CA SER A 239 5.33 17.51 -1.40
C SER A 239 4.90 16.62 -0.26
N SER A 240 3.63 16.72 0.13
CA SER A 240 2.98 15.78 1.04
C SER A 240 2.73 14.41 0.39
N THR A 241 3.36 14.10 -0.75
CA THR A 241 3.15 12.87 -1.53
C THR A 241 4.42 12.04 -1.73
N ILE A 242 5.54 12.36 -1.05
CA ILE A 242 6.84 11.69 -1.22
C ILE A 242 6.73 10.16 -1.28
N MET A 243 5.99 9.56 -0.34
CA MET A 243 5.81 8.11 -0.31
C MET A 243 5.13 7.60 -1.59
N ASP A 244 4.08 8.28 -2.06
CA ASP A 244 3.37 7.92 -3.28
C ASP A 244 4.24 8.11 -4.53
N ASP A 245 4.99 9.20 -4.62
CA ASP A 245 5.85 9.51 -5.77
C ASP A 245 7.02 8.52 -5.91
N VAL A 246 7.54 8.03 -4.79
CA VAL A 246 8.61 7.03 -4.77
C VAL A 246 8.06 5.62 -5.00
N ALA A 247 6.94 5.25 -4.37
CA ALA A 247 6.47 3.86 -4.36
C ALA A 247 5.51 3.50 -5.50
N THR A 248 4.73 4.45 -6.02
CA THR A 248 3.76 4.19 -7.11
C THR A 248 4.42 3.67 -8.39
N PRO A 249 5.56 4.21 -8.85
CA PRO A 249 6.21 3.70 -10.07
C PRO A 249 6.54 2.21 -10.01
N PHE A 250 6.97 1.70 -8.84
CA PHE A 250 7.20 0.27 -8.66
C PHE A 250 5.93 -0.57 -8.88
N THR A 251 4.75 -0.03 -8.57
CA THR A 251 3.49 -0.76 -8.76
C THR A 251 3.10 -0.92 -10.24
N LEU A 252 3.77 -0.21 -11.14
CA LEU A 252 3.52 -0.23 -12.58
C LEU A 252 4.55 -1.09 -13.35
N ILE A 253 5.52 -1.69 -12.67
CA ILE A 253 6.58 -2.51 -13.28
C ILE A 253 6.57 -3.94 -12.74
N HIS A 254 7.27 -4.84 -13.43
CA HIS A 254 7.42 -6.22 -12.98
C HIS A 254 8.28 -6.30 -11.71
N ARG A 255 7.86 -7.12 -10.74
CA ARG A 255 8.56 -7.31 -9.46
C ARG A 255 10.01 -7.74 -9.61
N ASN A 256 10.31 -8.46 -10.68
CA ASN A 256 11.65 -8.96 -11.00
C ASN A 256 12.65 -7.85 -11.28
N SER A 257 12.20 -6.60 -11.47
CA SER A 257 13.05 -5.43 -11.70
C SER A 257 13.20 -4.55 -10.46
N TYR A 258 12.55 -4.87 -9.34
CA TYR A 258 12.54 -3.99 -8.17
C TYR A 258 13.93 -3.77 -7.59
N ASP A 259 14.72 -4.84 -7.46
CA ASP A 259 16.05 -4.76 -6.84
C ASP A 259 17.00 -3.92 -7.68
N GLU A 260 17.02 -4.13 -9.00
CA GLU A 260 17.85 -3.34 -9.92
C GLU A 260 17.45 -1.87 -9.90
N ILE A 261 16.16 -1.55 -9.95
CA ILE A 261 15.70 -0.16 -9.91
C ILE A 261 16.04 0.51 -8.56
N LEU A 262 15.89 -0.20 -7.45
CA LEU A 262 16.28 0.30 -6.13
C LEU A 262 17.80 0.53 -6.04
N GLU A 263 18.61 -0.31 -6.67
CA GLU A 263 20.07 -0.14 -6.75
C GLU A 263 20.47 1.08 -7.59
N LEU A 264 19.83 1.28 -8.75
CA LEU A 264 20.00 2.49 -9.56
C LEU A 264 19.59 3.76 -8.77
N CYS A 265 18.50 3.68 -7.99
CA CYS A 265 18.09 4.80 -7.14
C CYS A 265 19.09 5.09 -6.01
N LYS A 266 19.71 4.07 -5.43
CA LYS A 266 20.79 4.24 -4.44
C LYS A 266 22.00 4.93 -5.06
N GLU A 267 22.42 4.51 -6.25
CA GLU A 267 23.52 5.13 -6.98
C GLU A 267 23.21 6.60 -7.30
N LEU A 268 22.01 6.87 -7.84
CA LEU A 268 21.57 8.24 -8.11
C LEU A 268 21.51 9.10 -6.84
N GLY A 269 21.12 8.50 -5.71
CA GLY A 269 21.12 9.15 -4.40
C GLY A 269 22.51 9.53 -3.89
N GLN A 270 23.57 8.80 -4.25
CA GLN A 270 24.93 9.19 -3.88
C GLN A 270 25.43 10.40 -4.68
N VAL A 271 24.91 10.60 -5.89
CA VAL A 271 25.29 11.70 -6.78
C VAL A 271 24.41 12.93 -6.54
N GLN A 272 23.10 12.77 -6.67
CA GLN A 272 22.13 13.86 -6.60
C GLN A 272 20.71 13.36 -6.23
N PRO A 273 20.37 13.27 -4.92
CA PRO A 273 19.09 12.72 -4.45
C PRO A 273 17.83 13.38 -5.04
N GLN A 274 17.86 14.69 -5.31
CA GLN A 274 16.72 15.43 -5.85
C GLN A 274 16.29 14.97 -7.26
N VAL A 275 17.11 14.17 -7.95
CA VAL A 275 16.78 13.61 -9.28
C VAL A 275 15.99 12.31 -9.17
N ILE A 276 16.05 11.61 -8.03
CA ILE A 276 15.49 10.26 -7.86
C ILE A 276 14.00 10.21 -8.25
N ILE A 277 13.19 11.15 -7.78
CA ILE A 277 11.75 11.15 -8.09
C ILE A 277 11.50 11.42 -9.58
N GLY A 278 12.27 12.34 -10.18
CA GLY A 278 12.19 12.61 -11.62
C GLY A 278 12.53 11.39 -12.47
N PHE A 279 13.51 10.59 -12.05
CA PHE A 279 13.85 9.31 -12.67
C PHE A 279 12.75 8.25 -12.43
N LEU A 280 12.38 8.00 -11.17
CA LEU A 280 11.42 6.96 -10.77
C LEU A 280 10.08 7.11 -11.48
N THR A 281 9.55 8.33 -11.58
CA THR A 281 8.29 8.60 -12.28
C THR A 281 8.33 8.22 -13.77
N LYS A 282 9.52 8.16 -14.37
CA LYS A 282 9.76 7.75 -15.76
C LYS A 282 10.17 6.31 -15.95
N VAL A 283 10.55 5.58 -14.89
CA VAL A 283 10.94 4.16 -14.97
C VAL A 283 9.90 3.29 -15.69
N PRO A 284 8.59 3.38 -15.42
CA PRO A 284 7.60 2.56 -16.13
C PRO A 284 7.55 2.87 -17.64
N GLU A 285 7.67 4.14 -18.02
CA GLU A 285 7.72 4.57 -19.42
C GLU A 285 8.96 4.02 -20.13
N ILE A 286 10.12 4.02 -19.45
CA ILE A 286 11.38 3.53 -19.97
C ILE A 286 11.33 2.00 -20.14
N LEU A 287 10.90 1.25 -19.13
CA LEU A 287 10.83 -0.22 -19.18
C LEU A 287 9.79 -0.76 -20.18
N ASN A 288 8.85 0.08 -20.65
CA ASN A 288 7.98 -0.28 -21.77
C ASN A 288 8.72 -0.29 -23.11
N LYS A 289 9.84 0.43 -23.23
CA LYS A 289 10.61 0.60 -24.48
C LYS A 289 11.88 -0.25 -24.52
N ILE A 290 12.50 -0.50 -23.37
CA ILE A 290 13.80 -1.17 -23.22
C ILE A 290 13.79 -2.16 -22.06
N ASP A 291 14.68 -3.16 -22.10
CA ASP A 291 14.86 -4.09 -20.98
C ASP A 291 15.72 -3.49 -19.84
N ILE A 292 15.84 -4.23 -18.72
CA ILE A 292 16.55 -3.74 -17.53
C ILE A 292 18.07 -3.55 -17.74
N ASN A 293 18.70 -4.36 -18.59
CA ASN A 293 20.13 -4.24 -18.91
C ASN A 293 20.37 -3.02 -19.79
N GLN A 294 19.49 -2.80 -20.77
CA GLN A 294 19.46 -1.62 -21.61
C GLN A 294 19.20 -0.34 -20.80
N MET A 295 18.32 -0.41 -19.80
CA MET A 295 18.08 0.70 -18.87
C MET A 295 19.35 1.07 -18.11
N LYS A 296 20.16 0.09 -17.69
CA LYS A 296 21.44 0.36 -17.03
C LYS A 296 22.41 1.13 -17.94
N GLU A 297 22.49 0.76 -19.24
CA GLU A 297 23.30 1.52 -20.21
C GLU A 297 22.82 2.98 -20.33
N TRP A 298 21.51 3.18 -20.46
CA TRP A 298 20.91 4.52 -20.52
C TRP A 298 21.16 5.31 -19.22
N PHE A 299 21.05 4.64 -18.06
CA PHE A 299 21.28 5.25 -16.75
C PHE A 299 22.72 5.71 -16.58
N ASP A 300 23.71 4.89 -16.96
CA ASP A 300 25.14 5.23 -16.90
C ASP A 300 25.48 6.46 -17.77
N GLU A 301 24.83 6.59 -18.93
CA GLU A 301 24.95 7.78 -19.77
C GLU A 301 24.37 9.02 -19.07
N GLY A 302 23.21 8.88 -18.43
CA GLY A 302 22.59 9.91 -17.60
C GLY A 302 23.46 10.35 -16.42
N ILE A 303 24.09 9.43 -15.69
CA ILE A 303 25.02 9.73 -14.59
C ILE A 303 26.24 10.52 -15.09
N LYS A 304 26.81 10.15 -16.24
CA LYS A 304 27.92 10.91 -16.85
C LYS A 304 27.49 12.35 -17.17
N LEU A 305 26.32 12.53 -17.77
CA LEU A 305 25.78 13.86 -18.07
C LEU A 305 25.52 14.66 -16.80
N LEU A 306 24.94 14.05 -15.77
CA LEU A 306 24.65 14.68 -14.48
C LEU A 306 25.92 15.19 -13.78
N ASN A 307 27.01 14.42 -13.85
CA ASN A 307 28.32 14.81 -13.31
C ASN A 307 28.98 15.96 -14.10
N LEU A 308 28.70 16.08 -15.41
CA LEU A 308 29.24 17.15 -16.25
C LEU A 308 28.41 18.43 -16.15
N ASN A 309 27.09 18.31 -16.19
CA ASN A 309 26.13 19.41 -16.11
C ASN A 309 24.85 18.93 -15.41
N ARG A 310 24.63 19.46 -14.20
CA ARG A 310 23.50 19.06 -13.34
C ARG A 310 22.15 19.26 -14.01
N ASP A 311 21.92 20.40 -14.66
CA ASP A 311 20.62 20.70 -15.27
C ASP A 311 20.34 19.79 -16.47
N ALA A 312 21.38 19.52 -17.27
CA ALA A 312 21.28 18.58 -18.39
C ALA A 312 20.98 17.16 -17.90
N GLY A 313 21.62 16.70 -16.83
CA GLY A 313 21.35 15.40 -16.22
C GLY A 313 19.94 15.30 -15.62
N VAL A 314 19.46 16.35 -14.94
CA VAL A 314 18.09 16.42 -14.43
C VAL A 314 17.07 16.28 -15.56
N ALA A 315 17.24 17.04 -16.65
CA ALA A 315 16.37 16.95 -17.83
C ALA A 315 16.48 15.58 -18.53
N TYR A 316 17.66 14.96 -18.50
CA TYR A 316 17.87 13.62 -19.05
C TYR A 316 17.02 12.57 -18.35
N PHE A 317 17.10 12.52 -17.01
CA PHE A 317 16.38 11.53 -16.20
C PHE A 317 14.86 11.75 -16.18
N LYS A 318 14.39 12.97 -16.45
CA LYS A 318 12.96 13.30 -16.61
C LYS A 318 12.40 13.02 -18.01
N LEU A 319 13.23 12.57 -18.95
CA LEU A 319 12.89 12.47 -20.38
C LEU A 319 12.48 13.82 -21.00
N GLU A 320 13.07 14.93 -20.53
CA GLU A 320 12.82 16.29 -21.02
C GLU A 320 13.91 16.79 -21.99
N SER A 321 14.86 15.92 -22.36
CA SER A 321 15.97 16.27 -23.25
C SER A 321 16.02 15.38 -24.48
N LEU A 322 16.34 16.00 -25.63
CA LEU A 322 16.54 15.29 -26.90
C LEU A 322 17.63 14.21 -26.78
N THR A 323 18.67 14.45 -25.98
CA THR A 323 19.74 13.48 -25.72
C THR A 323 19.20 12.19 -25.09
N SER A 324 18.27 12.32 -24.14
CA SER A 324 17.63 11.18 -23.48
C SER A 324 16.77 10.37 -24.44
N GLU A 325 15.92 11.05 -25.23
CA GLU A 325 15.08 10.41 -26.25
C GLU A 325 15.91 9.71 -27.32
N THR A 326 16.99 10.34 -27.76
CA THR A 326 17.90 9.78 -28.76
C THR A 326 18.63 8.55 -28.22
N SER A 327 19.08 8.60 -26.95
CA SER A 327 19.72 7.46 -26.29
C SER A 327 18.75 6.28 -26.14
N LEU A 328 17.52 6.52 -25.66
CA LEU A 328 16.48 5.48 -25.60
C LEU A 328 16.18 4.88 -26.98
N SER A 329 16.03 5.73 -27.99
CA SER A 329 15.74 5.27 -29.36
C SER A 329 16.89 4.44 -29.95
N ARG A 330 18.14 4.77 -29.60
CA ARG A 330 19.34 4.05 -29.99
C ARG A 330 19.43 2.67 -29.33
N ILE A 331 19.13 2.60 -28.02
CA ILE A 331 19.27 1.38 -27.22
C ILE A 331 18.04 0.45 -27.39
N SER A 332 16.87 1.00 -27.67
CA SER A 332 15.63 0.22 -27.80
C SER A 332 15.66 -0.77 -28.96
N SER A 333 15.26 -2.01 -28.65
CA SER A 333 14.93 -3.03 -29.64
C SER A 333 13.58 -2.79 -30.31
N SER A 334 12.73 -1.93 -29.76
CA SER A 334 11.40 -1.67 -30.28
C SER A 334 11.43 -0.92 -31.60
N VAL A 335 10.47 -1.22 -32.47
CA VAL A 335 10.24 -0.48 -33.71
C VAL A 335 8.81 0.06 -33.67
N GLU A 336 8.67 1.38 -33.82
CA GLU A 336 7.38 2.07 -33.86
C GLU A 336 6.91 2.20 -35.31
N TYR A 337 5.62 2.00 -35.54
CA TYR A 337 4.98 2.12 -36.86
C TYR A 337 5.32 3.44 -37.55
N ASP A 338 5.25 4.57 -36.84
CA ASP A 338 5.51 5.88 -37.42
C ASP A 338 6.92 6.02 -37.99
N SER A 339 7.89 5.29 -37.42
CA SER A 339 9.27 5.30 -37.90
C SER A 339 9.47 4.51 -39.21
N VAL A 340 8.52 3.64 -39.58
CA VAL A 340 8.65 2.72 -40.72
C VAL A 340 7.52 2.82 -41.74
N LYS A 341 6.43 3.55 -41.45
CA LYS A 341 5.20 3.55 -42.24
C LYS A 341 5.40 3.84 -43.72
N ASP A 342 6.15 4.88 -44.07
CA ASP A 342 6.33 5.29 -45.46
C ASP A 342 7.10 4.23 -46.26
N LEU A 343 8.14 3.66 -45.63
CA LEU A 343 8.95 2.63 -46.24
C LEU A 343 8.18 1.30 -46.35
N LEU A 344 7.38 0.98 -45.34
CA LEU A 344 6.52 -0.21 -45.34
C LEU A 344 5.42 -0.09 -46.38
N GLN A 345 4.83 1.09 -46.55
CA GLN A 345 3.81 1.39 -47.54
C GLN A 345 4.37 1.26 -48.96
N LEU A 346 5.54 1.84 -49.21
CA LEU A 346 6.24 1.69 -50.48
C LEU A 346 6.53 0.20 -50.76
N TYR A 347 7.03 -0.52 -49.76
CA TYR A 347 7.34 -1.95 -49.87
C TYR A 347 6.09 -2.79 -50.20
N CYS A 348 4.99 -2.58 -49.49
CA CYS A 348 3.76 -3.34 -49.69
C CYS A 348 3.09 -3.00 -51.03
N SER A 349 3.06 -1.72 -51.40
CA SER A 349 2.49 -1.28 -52.68
C SER A 349 3.28 -1.84 -53.86
N ALA A 350 4.61 -1.86 -53.76
CA ALA A 350 5.47 -2.49 -54.77
C ALA A 350 5.24 -4.01 -54.86
N LEU A 351 4.98 -4.68 -53.73
CA LEU A 351 4.76 -6.12 -53.68
C LEU A 351 3.37 -6.52 -54.22
N ALA A 352 2.36 -5.67 -54.04
CA ALA A 352 0.98 -5.88 -54.50
C ALA A 352 0.70 -5.35 -55.93
N GLY A 353 1.57 -4.50 -56.47
CA GLY A 353 1.33 -3.81 -57.74
C GLY A 353 0.18 -2.80 -57.71
N VAL A 354 -0.35 -2.48 -56.53
CA VAL A 354 -1.42 -1.48 -56.31
C VAL A 354 -1.03 -0.55 -55.17
N ASN A 355 -1.59 0.66 -55.16
CA ASN A 355 -1.36 1.59 -54.05
C ASN A 355 -2.11 1.09 -52.81
N LEU A 356 -1.36 0.70 -51.78
CA LEU A 356 -1.87 0.28 -50.49
C LEU A 356 -1.59 1.33 -49.45
N GLU A 357 -2.48 1.45 -48.47
CA GLU A 357 -2.28 2.27 -47.29
C GLU A 357 -1.91 1.38 -46.10
N ILE A 358 -0.94 1.78 -45.28
CA ILE A 358 -0.59 1.08 -44.04
C ILE A 358 -1.08 1.93 -42.88
N LEU A 359 -1.96 1.36 -42.06
CA LEU A 359 -2.60 2.03 -40.93
C LEU A 359 -2.30 1.29 -39.61
N PRO A 360 -2.31 1.97 -38.47
CA PRO A 360 -2.18 1.31 -37.18
C PRO A 360 -3.43 0.50 -36.83
N SER A 361 -3.28 -0.62 -36.14
CA SER A 361 -4.39 -1.50 -35.73
C SER A 361 -5.44 -0.81 -34.84
N SER A 362 -5.12 0.32 -34.20
CA SER A 362 -6.06 1.10 -33.39
C SER A 362 -7.22 1.67 -34.23
N GLU A 363 -6.97 2.07 -35.48
CA GLU A 363 -7.99 2.60 -36.39
C GLU A 363 -9.07 1.58 -36.78
N LEU A 364 -8.80 0.28 -36.62
CA LEU A 364 -9.81 -0.78 -36.83
C LEU A 364 -10.84 -0.85 -35.71
N VAL A 365 -10.41 -0.58 -34.48
CA VAL A 365 -11.26 -0.65 -33.29
C VAL A 365 -12.33 0.45 -33.37
N ASP A 366 -11.92 1.65 -33.80
CA ASP A 366 -12.83 2.79 -33.97
C ASP A 366 -13.86 2.58 -35.09
N LYS A 367 -13.56 1.70 -36.06
CA LYS A 367 -14.47 1.35 -37.16
C LYS A 367 -15.47 0.24 -36.81
N ASN A 368 -15.46 -0.30 -35.59
CA ASN A 368 -16.32 -1.42 -35.16
C ASN A 368 -16.25 -2.64 -36.11
N ILE A 369 -15.10 -2.86 -36.75
CA ILE A 369 -14.89 -4.01 -37.61
C ILE A 369 -14.57 -5.18 -36.69
N GLY A 370 -15.64 -5.87 -36.29
CA GLY A 370 -15.55 -7.08 -35.48
C GLY A 370 -14.67 -8.11 -36.18
N TRP A 371 -13.85 -8.76 -35.35
CA TRP A 371 -12.96 -9.91 -35.60
C TRP A 371 -11.46 -9.58 -35.56
N SER A 372 -10.85 -10.19 -34.53
CA SER A 372 -9.42 -10.43 -34.26
C SER A 372 -8.69 -9.39 -33.42
N SER A 373 -8.03 -9.93 -32.38
CA SER A 373 -7.10 -9.28 -31.45
C SER A 373 -6.27 -8.17 -32.10
N THR A 374 -6.18 -7.04 -31.41
CA THR A 374 -5.38 -5.84 -31.73
C THR A 374 -3.91 -6.11 -32.12
N MET A 375 -3.39 -7.32 -31.84
CA MET A 375 -2.04 -7.75 -32.17
C MET A 375 -1.89 -8.45 -33.53
N ASN A 376 -2.98 -8.83 -34.21
CA ASN A 376 -2.89 -9.56 -35.48
C ASN A 376 -3.10 -8.61 -36.66
N PRO A 377 -2.18 -8.58 -37.64
CA PRO A 377 -2.32 -7.75 -38.82
C PRO A 377 -3.51 -8.23 -39.65
N THR A 378 -4.29 -7.28 -40.16
CA THR A 378 -5.51 -7.55 -40.95
C THR A 378 -5.66 -6.52 -42.07
N THR A 379 -6.65 -6.70 -42.94
CA THR A 379 -6.85 -5.81 -44.10
C THR A 379 -8.33 -5.72 -44.49
N GLU A 380 -8.73 -4.55 -44.98
CA GLU A 380 -10.07 -4.29 -45.55
C GLU A 380 -10.09 -4.37 -47.08
N GLY A 381 -9.02 -4.85 -47.72
CA GLY A 381 -8.92 -4.91 -49.18
C GLY A 381 -8.20 -3.73 -49.83
N LYS A 382 -8.11 -2.58 -49.15
CA LYS A 382 -7.39 -1.37 -49.61
C LYS A 382 -6.27 -0.93 -48.66
N SER A 383 -6.44 -1.18 -47.37
CA SER A 383 -5.48 -0.81 -46.34
C SER A 383 -5.04 -2.05 -45.56
N ILE A 384 -3.77 -2.09 -45.15
CA ILE A 384 -3.20 -3.10 -44.28
C ILE A 384 -3.00 -2.48 -42.91
N TYR A 385 -3.52 -3.13 -41.90
CA TYR A 385 -3.42 -2.69 -40.52
C TYR A 385 -2.32 -3.47 -39.80
N VAL A 386 -1.43 -2.74 -39.12
CA VAL A 386 -0.27 -3.30 -38.41
C VAL A 386 -0.22 -2.78 -36.97
N PRO A 387 0.40 -3.52 -36.03
CA PRO A 387 0.60 -3.03 -34.67
C PRO A 387 1.39 -1.71 -34.64
N GLU A 388 1.04 -0.81 -33.72
CA GLU A 388 1.76 0.47 -33.55
C GLU A 388 3.20 0.27 -33.09
N ILE A 389 3.48 -0.79 -32.33
CA ILE A 389 4.81 -1.09 -31.81
C ILE A 389 5.08 -2.59 -31.95
N ILE A 390 6.29 -2.93 -32.42
CA ILE A 390 6.81 -4.30 -32.40
C ILE A 390 8.05 -4.34 -31.50
N ASN A 391 7.94 -5.09 -30.41
CA ASN A 391 9.04 -5.42 -29.50
C ASN A 391 9.03 -6.92 -29.17
N ARG A 392 9.12 -7.76 -30.20
CA ARG A 392 9.04 -9.22 -30.06
C ARG A 392 10.38 -9.87 -29.75
N TYR A 393 11.47 -9.25 -30.21
CA TYR A 393 12.83 -9.76 -30.14
C TYR A 393 13.76 -8.70 -29.57
N ASP A 394 14.87 -9.12 -28.95
CA ASP A 394 15.89 -8.22 -28.37
C ASP A 394 16.79 -7.56 -29.45
N ASN A 395 16.29 -7.46 -30.69
CA ASN A 395 17.02 -6.90 -31.81
C ASN A 395 16.10 -6.07 -32.70
N LYS A 396 16.41 -4.78 -32.79
CA LYS A 396 15.65 -3.80 -33.57
C LYS A 396 15.52 -4.17 -35.04
N ILE A 397 16.57 -4.72 -35.64
CA ILE A 397 16.56 -5.15 -37.04
C ILE A 397 15.63 -6.36 -37.23
N ILE A 398 15.58 -7.28 -36.27
CA ILE A 398 14.66 -8.43 -36.32
C ILE A 398 13.20 -7.96 -36.13
N ASN A 399 12.94 -7.06 -35.20
CA ASN A 399 11.61 -6.46 -35.03
C ASN A 399 11.16 -5.68 -36.28
N TYR A 400 12.07 -4.94 -36.92
CA TYR A 400 11.81 -4.30 -38.21
C TYR A 400 11.50 -5.32 -39.32
N LYS A 401 12.25 -6.42 -39.39
CA LYS A 401 11.96 -7.52 -40.33
C LYS A 401 10.59 -8.14 -40.03
N TRP A 402 10.18 -8.20 -38.77
CA TRP A 402 8.87 -8.72 -38.39
C TRP A 402 7.73 -7.87 -38.97
N PHE A 403 7.83 -6.53 -38.95
CA PHE A 403 6.90 -5.64 -39.67
C PHE A 403 6.77 -6.02 -41.15
N LYS A 404 7.89 -6.32 -41.82
CA LYS A 404 7.86 -6.77 -43.21
C LYS A 404 7.14 -8.11 -43.35
N VAL A 405 7.46 -9.11 -42.53
CA VAL A 405 6.85 -10.44 -42.58
C VAL A 405 5.33 -10.34 -42.46
N ILE A 406 4.84 -9.62 -41.45
CA ILE A 406 3.40 -9.52 -41.22
C ILE A 406 2.69 -8.76 -42.35
N SER A 407 3.31 -7.72 -42.87
CA SER A 407 2.71 -6.90 -43.93
C SER A 407 2.70 -7.67 -45.25
N SER A 408 3.80 -8.34 -45.60
CA SER A 408 3.86 -9.22 -46.79
C SER A 408 2.83 -10.33 -46.73
N HIS A 409 2.57 -10.89 -45.54
CA HIS A 409 1.53 -11.90 -45.38
C HIS A 409 0.13 -11.35 -45.71
N GLN A 410 -0.19 -10.12 -45.29
CA GLN A 410 -1.45 -9.48 -45.67
C GLN A 410 -1.50 -9.11 -47.15
N VAL A 411 -0.40 -8.60 -47.72
CA VAL A 411 -0.31 -8.37 -49.16
C VAL A 411 -0.58 -9.66 -49.93
N GLY A 412 -0.01 -10.79 -49.52
CA GLY A 412 -0.26 -12.08 -50.15
C GLY A 412 -1.75 -12.46 -50.13
N ARG A 413 -2.45 -12.21 -49.01
CA ARG A 413 -3.90 -12.43 -48.94
C ARG A 413 -4.69 -11.55 -49.91
N LEU A 414 -4.26 -10.31 -50.15
CA LEU A 414 -4.87 -9.42 -51.12
C LEU A 414 -4.61 -9.90 -52.56
N GLU A 415 -3.35 -10.17 -52.88
CA GLU A 415 -2.90 -10.56 -54.22
C GLU A 415 -3.55 -11.87 -54.67
N PHE A 416 -3.50 -12.89 -53.81
CA PHE A 416 -4.06 -14.21 -54.10
C PHE A 416 -5.57 -14.31 -53.81
N GLY A 417 -6.22 -13.19 -53.48
CA GLY A 417 -7.67 -13.11 -53.41
C GLY A 417 -8.30 -13.92 -52.27
N SER A 418 -7.61 -14.06 -51.13
CA SER A 418 -8.15 -14.73 -49.94
C SER A 418 -9.45 -14.11 -49.45
N PHE A 419 -9.69 -12.82 -49.73
CA PHE A 419 -10.91 -12.09 -49.40
C PHE A 419 -11.93 -11.99 -50.54
N LYS A 420 -11.65 -12.57 -51.72
CA LYS A 420 -12.58 -12.57 -52.87
C LYS A 420 -13.65 -13.66 -52.78
N PHE A 421 -13.94 -14.15 -51.57
CA PHE A 421 -14.97 -15.15 -51.36
C PHE A 421 -16.35 -14.52 -51.54
N HIS A 422 -17.12 -15.04 -52.48
CA HIS A 422 -18.54 -14.73 -52.64
C HIS A 422 -19.35 -15.99 -52.37
N PHE A 423 -20.38 -15.91 -51.53
CA PHE A 423 -21.18 -17.08 -51.15
C PHE A 423 -21.86 -17.72 -52.37
N ASP A 424 -22.29 -16.90 -53.33
CA ASP A 424 -23.04 -17.35 -54.50
C ASP A 424 -22.14 -17.81 -55.67
N SER A 425 -20.84 -17.51 -55.66
CA SER A 425 -19.95 -17.84 -56.78
C SER A 425 -19.61 -19.33 -56.78
N GLU A 426 -19.75 -20.06 -57.89
CA GLU A 426 -19.48 -21.51 -57.96
C GLU A 426 -18.10 -21.93 -57.41
N SER A 427 -18.04 -23.10 -56.79
CA SER A 427 -16.78 -23.65 -56.29
C SER A 427 -15.94 -24.19 -57.45
N ILE A 428 -14.69 -23.75 -57.54
CA ILE A 428 -13.79 -24.06 -58.66
C ILE A 428 -13.08 -25.40 -58.46
N TYR A 429 -12.76 -25.78 -57.21
CA TYR A 429 -11.86 -26.90 -56.90
C TYR A 429 -12.51 -28.03 -56.10
N PHE A 430 -13.61 -27.76 -55.40
CA PHE A 430 -14.28 -28.71 -54.53
C PHE A 430 -15.79 -28.72 -54.77
N ASN A 431 -16.49 -29.75 -54.31
CA ASN A 431 -17.95 -29.74 -54.34
C ASN A 431 -18.48 -28.59 -53.46
N ASN A 432 -19.47 -27.86 -53.96
CA ASN A 432 -20.06 -26.74 -53.24
C ASN A 432 -20.91 -27.24 -52.07
N MET A 433 -20.38 -27.20 -50.85
CA MET A 433 -21.09 -27.59 -49.62
C MET A 433 -21.71 -26.39 -48.89
N ARG A 434 -21.67 -25.17 -49.46
CA ARG A 434 -22.02 -23.94 -48.74
C ARG A 434 -23.49 -23.86 -48.36
N GLU A 435 -24.39 -24.23 -49.27
CA GLU A 435 -25.82 -24.24 -48.99
C GLU A 435 -26.17 -25.27 -47.90
N ASP A 436 -25.56 -26.46 -47.95
CA ASP A 436 -25.75 -27.50 -46.95
C ASP A 436 -25.27 -27.03 -45.56
N LEU A 437 -24.07 -26.47 -45.49
CA LEU A 437 -23.51 -25.92 -44.24
C LEU A 437 -24.32 -24.72 -43.72
N TYR A 438 -24.80 -23.84 -44.59
CA TYR A 438 -25.65 -22.71 -44.21
C TYR A 438 -27.00 -23.19 -43.66
N ASN A 439 -27.60 -24.20 -44.30
CA ASN A 439 -28.84 -24.81 -43.85
C ASN A 439 -28.66 -25.52 -42.50
N ASP A 440 -27.55 -26.24 -42.30
CA ASP A 440 -27.22 -26.87 -41.03
C ASP A 440 -26.94 -25.84 -39.93
N PHE A 441 -26.26 -24.74 -40.24
CA PHE A 441 -26.02 -23.65 -39.31
C PHE A 441 -27.33 -22.93 -38.93
N SER A 442 -28.17 -22.63 -39.92
CA SER A 442 -29.49 -22.01 -39.74
C SER A 442 -30.44 -22.91 -38.93
N LYS A 443 -30.38 -24.23 -39.14
CA LYS A 443 -31.10 -25.19 -38.29
C LYS A 443 -30.60 -25.11 -36.85
N LYS A 444 -29.28 -25.14 -36.61
CA LYS A 444 -28.70 -25.05 -35.26
C LYS A 444 -29.06 -23.75 -34.52
N ILE A 445 -29.10 -22.61 -35.22
CA ILE A 445 -29.55 -21.33 -34.63
C ILE A 445 -31.02 -21.41 -34.24
N LYS A 446 -31.90 -21.93 -35.12
CA LYS A 446 -33.32 -22.13 -34.79
C LYS A 446 -33.52 -23.11 -33.62
N THR A 447 -32.67 -24.12 -33.47
CA THR A 447 -32.70 -25.03 -32.32
C THR A 447 -32.20 -24.35 -31.04
N GLN A 448 -31.27 -23.40 -31.12
CA GLN A 448 -30.80 -22.61 -29.97
C GLN A 448 -31.82 -21.53 -29.55
N GLU A 449 -32.53 -20.89 -30.48
CA GLU A 449 -33.62 -19.95 -30.16
C GLU A 449 -34.84 -20.65 -29.54
N GLN A 450 -35.03 -21.95 -29.80
CA GLN A 450 -36.04 -22.77 -29.10
C GLN A 450 -35.62 -23.22 -27.69
N ILE A 451 -34.36 -23.05 -27.30
CA ILE A 451 -33.94 -23.16 -25.90
C ILE A 451 -34.08 -21.76 -25.28
N HIS A 452 -35.33 -21.42 -24.97
CA HIS A 452 -35.62 -20.28 -24.11
C HIS A 452 -35.02 -20.56 -22.73
N PHE A 453 -33.98 -19.82 -22.36
CA PHE A 453 -33.57 -19.67 -20.97
C PHE A 453 -34.63 -18.79 -20.29
N PRO A 454 -35.40 -19.32 -19.32
CA PRO A 454 -36.37 -18.51 -18.59
C PRO A 454 -35.59 -17.75 -17.53
N LEU A 455 -35.19 -16.52 -17.81
CA LEU A 455 -34.81 -15.50 -16.83
C LEU A 455 -34.62 -14.18 -17.58
N GLU A 456 -35.72 -13.61 -18.07
CA GLU A 456 -35.88 -12.17 -18.25
C GLU A 456 -37.38 -11.91 -18.45
N ASP A 457 -38.11 -11.99 -17.34
CA ASP A 457 -39.42 -11.36 -17.25
C ASP A 457 -39.30 -10.15 -16.31
N GLU A 458 -39.92 -9.07 -16.79
CA GLU A 458 -40.38 -7.89 -16.06
C GLU A 458 -39.34 -6.83 -15.66
N ASN A 459 -39.01 -5.96 -16.63
CA ASN A 459 -39.31 -4.53 -16.47
C ASN A 459 -39.10 -3.77 -17.79
N SER A 460 -40.16 -3.66 -18.59
CA SER A 460 -40.38 -2.51 -19.49
C SER A 460 -41.76 -2.59 -20.13
N GLU A 461 -42.81 -2.39 -19.33
CA GLU A 461 -43.99 -1.69 -19.83
C GLU A 461 -43.98 -0.26 -19.28
N VAL A 462 -44.63 0.65 -20.03
CA VAL A 462 -44.98 2.06 -19.68
C VAL A 462 -43.87 3.04 -20.14
N ILE A 463 -43.97 3.84 -21.22
CA ILE A 463 -45.08 4.32 -22.06
C ILE A 463 -44.53 4.75 -23.44
N LEU A 464 -45.19 4.32 -24.52
CA LEU A 464 -45.37 5.13 -25.73
C LEU A 464 -46.82 5.64 -25.71
N ASN A 465 -47.01 6.97 -25.75
CA ASN A 465 -48.17 7.58 -26.40
C ASN A 465 -48.01 9.12 -26.53
N LEU A 466 -47.96 9.53 -27.81
CA LEU A 466 -48.73 10.63 -28.42
C LEU A 466 -48.49 12.08 -27.95
N ASN A 467 -47.54 12.77 -28.60
CA ASN A 467 -47.78 13.84 -29.60
C ASN A 467 -46.45 14.43 -30.09
#